data_AF-H3CWJ4-F1
#
_entry.id   AF-H3CWJ4-F1
#
_cell.length_a   1.000
_cell.length_b   1.000
_cell.length_c   1.000
_cell.angle_alpha   90.00
_cell.angle_beta   90.00
_cell.angle_gamma   90.00
#
_symmetry.space_group_name_H-M   'P 1'
#
loop_
_entity.id
_entity.type
_entity.pdbx_description
1 polymer ?
#
loop_
_entity_poly.entity_id
_entity_poly.type
_entity_poly.pdbx_seq_one_letter_code
_entity_poly.pdbx_strand_id
1 'polypeptide(L)'
;MAKYLAQIIVMGAQVVGRAFARALQQEFAASQAAAQARSRSAQQSAAASSITGMSLQEAQQILNISTLNPEEIQKKYEHLFKVNDKSVGGSFYLQSK
;
A
#
# COMPACT_ATOMS: atom_id res chain seq x y z
N MET A 1 -21.20 -49.73 25.21
CA MET A 1 -19.87 -49.28 24.73
C MET A 1 -19.94 -48.44 23.45
N ALA A 2 -20.49 -48.95 22.34
CA ALA A 2 -20.53 -48.22 21.05
C ALA A 2 -21.24 -46.85 21.07
N LYS A 3 -22.31 -46.70 21.87
CA LYS A 3 -23.07 -45.44 22.01
C LYS A 3 -22.23 -44.27 22.54
N TYR A 4 -21.31 -44.53 23.48
CA TYR A 4 -20.45 -43.49 24.06
C TYR A 4 -19.35 -43.04 23.09
N LEU A 5 -18.78 -43.98 22.33
CA LEU A 5 -17.76 -43.67 21.33
C LEU A 5 -18.33 -42.81 20.20
N ALA A 6 -19.53 -43.15 19.71
CA ALA A 6 -20.24 -42.36 18.70
C ALA A 6 -20.54 -40.93 19.20
N GLN A 7 -20.93 -40.79 20.47
CA GLN A 7 -21.26 -39.49 21.06
C GLN A 7 -20.02 -38.59 21.22
N ILE A 8 -18.87 -39.16 21.57
CA ILE A 8 -17.59 -38.45 21.66
C ILE A 8 -17.15 -37.95 20.27
N ILE A 9 -17.27 -38.79 19.24
CA ILE A 9 -16.90 -38.43 17.86
C ILE A 9 -17.77 -37.28 17.35
N VAL A 10 -19.09 -37.34 17.57
CA VAL A 10 -20.03 -36.29 17.14
C VAL A 10 -19.75 -34.96 17.84
N MET A 11 -19.52 -34.98 19.16
CA MET A 11 -19.15 -33.77 19.90
C MET A 11 -17.81 -33.20 19.40
N GLY A 12 -16.80 -34.04 19.19
CA GLY A 12 -15.50 -33.62 18.66
C GLY A 12 -15.61 -32.96 17.29
N ALA A 13 -16.34 -33.57 16.37
CA ALA A 13 -16.54 -33.05 15.02
C ALA A 13 -17.29 -31.70 15.02
N GLN A 14 -18.28 -31.51 15.88
CA GLN A 14 -19.01 -30.24 15.98
C GLN A 14 -18.14 -29.10 16.50
N VAL A 15 -17.28 -29.37 17.48
CA VAL A 15 -16.36 -28.36 18.03
C VAL A 15 -15.33 -27.96 16.99
N VAL A 16 -14.69 -28.94 16.33
CA VAL A 16 -13.68 -28.68 15.28
C VAL A 16 -14.30 -27.96 14.08
N GLY A 17 -15.46 -28.42 13.61
CA GLY A 17 -16.16 -27.81 12.47
C GLY A 17 -16.56 -26.35 12.72
N ARG A 18 -17.05 -26.04 13.93
CA ARG A 18 -17.39 -24.65 14.30
C ARG A 18 -16.16 -23.75 14.42
N ALA A 19 -15.05 -24.26 14.98
CA ALA A 19 -13.80 -23.51 15.06
C ALA A 19 -13.22 -23.23 13.66
N PHE A 20 -13.23 -24.22 12.79
CA PHE A 20 -12.78 -24.09 11.40
C PHE A 20 -13.62 -23.08 10.61
N ALA A 21 -14.96 -23.16 10.70
CA ALA A 21 -15.85 -22.19 10.06
C ALA A 21 -15.62 -20.75 10.55
N ARG A 22 -15.38 -20.57 11.85
CA ARG A 22 -15.05 -19.25 12.43
C ARG A 22 -13.69 -18.74 11.93
N ALA A 23 -12.68 -19.59 11.86
CA ALA A 23 -11.36 -19.22 11.34
C ALA A 23 -11.45 -18.74 9.89
N LEU A 24 -12.16 -19.49 9.03
CA LEU A 24 -12.40 -19.08 7.64
C LEU A 24 -13.13 -17.74 7.57
N GLN A 25 -14.20 -17.56 8.34
CA GLN A 25 -14.96 -16.30 8.34
C GLN A 25 -14.10 -15.11 8.79
N GLN A 26 -13.23 -15.31 9.78
CA GLN A 26 -12.29 -14.29 10.24
C GLN A 26 -11.25 -13.94 9.17
N GLU A 27 -10.69 -14.95 8.49
CA GLU A 27 -9.72 -14.74 7.42
C GLU A 27 -10.34 -13.99 6.23
N PHE A 28 -11.55 -14.36 5.82
CA PHE A 28 -12.29 -13.65 4.77
C PHE A 28 -12.59 -12.20 5.16
N ALA A 29 -13.06 -11.96 6.39
CA ALA A 29 -13.35 -10.61 6.87
C ALA A 29 -12.08 -9.75 6.96
N ALA A 30 -11.00 -10.30 7.50
CA ALA A 30 -9.70 -9.63 7.58
C ALA A 30 -9.12 -9.32 6.20
N SER A 31 -9.23 -10.27 5.26
CA SER A 31 -8.77 -10.09 3.88
C SER A 31 -9.55 -9.01 3.16
N GLN A 32 -10.87 -9.00 3.32
CA GLN A 32 -11.74 -8.00 2.71
C GLN A 32 -11.50 -6.60 3.30
N ALA A 33 -11.32 -6.49 4.62
CA ALA A 33 -10.97 -5.23 5.27
C ALA A 33 -9.60 -4.70 4.79
N ALA A 34 -8.60 -5.57 4.65
CA ALA A 34 -7.28 -5.20 4.16
C ALA A 34 -7.30 -4.80 2.67
N ALA A 35 -8.13 -5.44 1.85
CA ALA A 35 -8.32 -5.07 0.45
C ALA A 35 -9.02 -3.70 0.31
N GLN A 36 -10.07 -3.45 1.10
CA GLN A 36 -10.77 -2.15 1.10
C GLN A 36 -9.87 -1.00 1.59
N ALA A 37 -9.05 -1.23 2.62
CA ALA A 37 -8.09 -0.25 3.10
C ALA A 37 -7.07 0.13 2.01
N ARG A 38 -6.55 -0.86 1.27
CA ARG A 38 -5.65 -0.63 0.12
C ARG A 38 -6.35 0.07 -1.05
N SER A 39 -7.61 -0.24 -1.33
CA SER A 39 -8.36 0.45 -2.38
C SER A 39 -8.53 1.93 -2.06
N ARG A 40 -8.93 2.27 -0.84
CA ARG A 40 -9.13 3.68 -0.44
C ARG A 40 -7.83 4.50 -0.49
N SER A 41 -6.72 3.94 -0.02
CA SER A 41 -5.42 4.61 -0.12
C SER A 41 -4.96 4.74 -1.58
N ALA A 42 -5.18 3.71 -2.41
CA ALA A 42 -4.88 3.79 -3.84
C ALA A 42 -5.74 4.85 -4.55
N GLN A 43 -7.04 4.96 -4.24
CA GLN A 43 -7.91 5.99 -4.80
C GLN A 43 -7.47 7.40 -4.40
N GLN A 44 -7.11 7.63 -3.14
CA GLN A 44 -6.60 8.94 -2.70
C GLN A 44 -5.26 9.29 -3.35
N SER A 45 -4.34 8.33 -3.43
CA SER A 45 -3.06 8.51 -4.12
C SER A 45 -3.26 8.78 -5.61
N ALA A 46 -4.19 8.10 -6.27
CA ALA A 46 -4.52 8.34 -7.67
C ALA A 46 -5.13 9.73 -7.89
N ALA A 47 -6.03 10.18 -7.00
CA ALA A 47 -6.61 11.52 -7.05
C ALA A 47 -5.53 12.61 -6.84
N ALA A 48 -4.65 12.47 -5.85
CA ALA A 48 -3.55 13.40 -5.64
C ALA A 48 -2.58 13.43 -6.84
N SER A 49 -2.25 12.27 -7.40
CA SER A 49 -1.39 12.16 -8.58
C SER A 49 -2.03 12.76 -9.83
N SER A 50 -3.37 12.74 -9.94
CA SER A 50 -4.09 13.34 -11.06
C SER A 50 -4.13 14.87 -11.04
N ILE A 51 -3.98 15.49 -9.86
CA ILE A 51 -3.96 16.95 -9.70
C ILE A 51 -2.60 17.52 -10.14
N THR A 52 -1.51 16.84 -9.80
CA THR A 52 -0.13 17.25 -10.14
C THR A 52 0.36 16.64 -11.45
N GLY A 53 -0.35 15.64 -11.99
CA GLY A 53 0.11 14.84 -13.12
C GLY A 53 1.30 13.93 -12.80
N MET A 54 1.70 13.82 -11.53
CA MET A 54 2.89 13.10 -11.07
C MET A 54 2.57 12.30 -9.80
N SER A 55 2.93 11.02 -9.76
CA SER A 55 2.71 10.20 -8.57
C SER A 55 3.74 10.47 -7.47
N LEU A 56 3.40 10.19 -6.21
CA LEU A 56 4.37 10.30 -5.10
C LEU A 56 5.62 9.44 -5.34
N GLN A 57 5.42 8.23 -5.87
CA GLN A 57 6.52 7.31 -6.17
C GLN A 57 7.42 7.84 -7.29
N GLU A 58 6.82 8.44 -8.31
CA GLU A 58 7.55 9.12 -9.39
C GLU A 58 8.33 10.33 -8.86
N ALA A 59 7.72 11.15 -8.00
CA ALA A 59 8.40 12.28 -7.37
C ALA A 59 9.62 11.83 -6.53
N GLN A 60 9.49 10.74 -5.77
CA GLN A 60 10.61 10.15 -5.03
C GLN A 60 11.73 9.63 -5.94
N GLN A 61 11.37 9.04 -7.10
CA GLN A 61 12.34 8.58 -8.08
C GLN A 61 13.08 9.74 -8.75
N ILE A 62 12.36 10.80 -9.15
CA ILE A 62 12.93 12.02 -9.74
C ILE A 62 13.89 12.68 -8.75
N LEU A 63 13.49 12.82 -7.48
CA LEU A 63 14.33 13.39 -6.42
C LEU A 63 15.42 12.44 -5.94
N ASN A 64 15.38 11.17 -6.35
CA ASN A 64 16.30 10.12 -5.94
C ASN A 64 16.37 9.99 -4.40
N ILE A 65 15.22 9.83 -3.76
CA ILE A 65 15.06 9.67 -2.32
C ILE A 65 14.21 8.44 -1.99
N SER A 66 14.48 7.80 -0.85
CA SER A 66 13.70 6.67 -0.34
C SER A 66 12.82 7.06 0.85
N THR A 67 13.14 8.16 1.54
CA THR A 67 12.40 8.66 2.71
C THR A 67 11.87 10.07 2.45
N LEU A 68 10.76 10.43 3.10
CA LEU A 68 10.13 11.76 2.97
C LEU A 68 10.72 12.75 3.98
N ASN A 69 12.06 12.78 4.10
CA ASN A 69 12.76 13.73 4.97
C ASN A 69 12.77 15.12 4.31
N PRO A 70 12.19 16.18 4.94
CA PRO A 70 12.13 17.52 4.36
C PRO A 70 13.49 18.11 3.99
N GLU A 71 14.52 17.88 4.79
CA GLU A 71 15.87 18.41 4.55
C GLU A 71 16.51 17.78 3.31
N GLU A 72 16.33 16.46 3.16
CA GLU A 72 16.85 15.70 2.01
C GLU A 72 16.10 16.07 0.73
N ILE A 73 14.77 16.20 0.81
CA ILE A 73 13.92 16.67 -0.28
C ILE A 73 14.40 18.03 -0.77
N GLN A 74 14.56 19.00 0.13
CA GLN A 74 14.98 20.36 -0.23
C GLN A 74 16.35 20.35 -0.90
N LYS A 75 17.32 19.64 -0.31
CA LYS A 75 18.68 19.54 -0.86
C LYS A 75 18.72 18.93 -2.25
N LYS A 76 17.98 17.84 -2.48
CA LYS A 76 17.92 17.16 -3.78
C LYS A 76 17.20 18.02 -4.82
N TYR A 77 16.09 18.65 -4.42
CA TYR A 77 15.36 19.58 -5.26
C TYR A 77 16.24 20.73 -5.73
N GLU A 78 16.91 21.45 -4.83
CA GLU A 78 17.76 22.59 -5.19
C GLU A 78 18.90 22.19 -6.13
N HIS A 79 19.54 21.05 -5.85
CA HIS A 79 20.59 20.52 -6.71
C HIS A 79 20.07 20.22 -8.11
N LEU A 80 19.00 19.42 -8.23
CA LEU A 80 18.41 19.02 -9.51
C LEU A 80 17.85 20.22 -10.29
N PHE A 81 17.23 21.16 -9.59
CA PHE A 81 16.69 22.37 -10.21
C PHE A 81 17.81 23.23 -10.82
N LYS A 82 18.92 23.42 -10.08
CA LYS A 82 20.06 24.22 -10.52
C LYS A 82 20.79 23.60 -11.71
N VAL A 83 21.03 22.29 -11.71
CA VAL A 83 21.78 21.63 -12.80
C VAL A 83 20.95 21.47 -14.08
N ASN A 84 19.62 21.49 -13.98
CA ASN A 84 18.71 21.44 -15.14
C ASN A 84 18.26 22.82 -15.61
N ASP A 85 18.82 23.89 -15.04
CA ASP A 85 18.47 25.25 -15.45
C ASP A 85 18.85 25.51 -16.92
N LYS A 86 17.93 26.15 -17.65
CA LYS A 86 18.11 26.44 -19.08
C LYS A 86 19.35 27.29 -19.34
N SER A 87 19.72 28.18 -18.42
CA SER A 87 20.89 29.07 -18.55
C SER A 87 22.23 28.34 -18.52
N VAL A 88 22.27 27.13 -17.94
CA VAL A 88 23.48 26.28 -17.87
C VAL A 88 23.45 25.12 -18.88
N GLY A 89 22.57 25.18 -19.89
CA GLY A 89 22.44 24.14 -20.90
C GLY A 89 21.46 23.01 -20.53
N GLY A 90 20.69 23.18 -19.46
CA GLY A 90 19.62 22.27 -19.07
C GLY A 90 18.37 22.37 -19.97
N SER A 91 17.39 21.50 -19.71
CA SER A 91 16.16 21.39 -20.51
C SER A 91 14.98 22.05 -19.82
N PHE A 92 14.41 23.08 -20.46
CA PHE A 92 13.17 23.70 -19.99
C PHE A 92 12.00 22.70 -19.92
N TYR A 93 11.97 21.71 -20.83
CA TYR A 93 10.96 20.65 -20.79
C TYR A 93 11.06 19.80 -19.53
N LEU A 94 12.28 19.57 -19.04
CA LEU A 94 12.51 18.80 -17.82
C LEU A 94 12.21 19.60 -16.55
N GLN A 95 12.39 20.93 -16.58
CA GLN A 95 12.02 21.83 -15.47
C GLN A 95 10.50 22.09 -15.38
N SER A 96 9.77 21.99 -16.49
CA SER A 96 8.33 22.32 -16.55
C SER A 96 7.41 21.15 -16.21
N LYS A 97 7.97 20.03 -15.74
CA LYS A 97 7.28 18.81 -15.31
C LYS A 97 7.47 18.63 -13.82
#